data_AF-I6YDM0-F1
#
_entry.id   AF-I6YDM0-F1
#
_cell.length_a   1.000
_cell.length_b   1.000
_cell.length_c   1.000
_cell.angle_alpha   90.00
_cell.angle_beta   90.00
_cell.angle_gamma   90.00
#
_symmetry.space_group_name_H-M   'P 1'
#
loop_
_entity.id
_entity.type
_entity.pdbx_description
1 polymer ?
#
loop_
_entity_poly.entity_id
_entity_poly.type
_entity_poly.pdbx_seq_one_letter_code
_entity_poly.pdbx_strand_id
1 'polypeptide(L)'
;MTADWVVTFTFDADPSMETMDAWETQLEGFDALVSRVPGHGIDVTVYAPGDWSVFDALAKMAGEVMPVVQAKSPIAVQIISEPEHRLRAEAFTTPELMSAAEIADELGVSRQRVHQLRSTAGFPAPLADLRGGAVWDAAAVRRFAETWERKPGRPHTGTAKFAYSWAVGPAVGRSGKAPNVRWRVENPDKIRFVLRNIGDDIAEDVEIDLSRIDAITRNVPKKTVIRPGEGLNMVLIAAWGHPLPNQLYVRWAGQDEWAAVPLHPAH
;
A
#
# COMPACT_ATOMS: atom_id res chain seq x y z
N MET A 1 27.83 -8.13 -23.62
CA MET A 1 26.51 -8.69 -23.99
C MET A 1 25.50 -7.88 -23.23
N THR A 2 24.59 -7.22 -23.93
CA THR A 2 23.42 -6.59 -23.32
C THR A 2 22.53 -7.70 -22.78
N ALA A 3 22.04 -7.53 -21.55
CA ALA A 3 21.13 -8.51 -20.95
C ALA A 3 19.79 -8.49 -21.67
N ASP A 4 19.18 -9.65 -21.89
CA ASP A 4 17.90 -9.75 -22.58
C ASP A 4 16.77 -9.11 -21.78
N TRP A 5 15.70 -8.78 -22.48
CA TRP A 5 14.45 -8.31 -21.90
C TRP A 5 13.54 -9.49 -21.62
N VAL A 6 12.93 -9.50 -20.44
CA VAL A 6 11.84 -10.41 -20.09
C VAL A 6 10.55 -9.63 -20.17
N VAL A 7 9.65 -10.04 -21.06
CA VAL A 7 8.35 -9.42 -21.28
C VAL A 7 7.26 -10.39 -20.83
N THR A 8 6.49 -10.00 -19.82
CA THR A 8 5.37 -10.80 -19.31
C THR A 8 4.05 -10.10 -19.60
N PHE A 9 3.14 -10.80 -20.27
CA PHE A 9 1.78 -10.38 -20.54
C PHE A 9 0.82 -11.16 -19.63
N THR A 10 -0.02 -10.46 -18.87
CA THR A 10 -1.07 -11.08 -18.07
C THR A 10 -2.39 -10.99 -18.81
N PHE A 11 -3.14 -12.09 -18.89
CA PHE A 11 -4.46 -12.15 -19.49
C PHE A 11 -5.49 -12.67 -18.50
N ASP A 12 -6.66 -12.03 -18.48
CA ASP A 12 -7.86 -12.56 -17.82
C ASP A 12 -8.46 -13.67 -18.69
N ALA A 13 -7.84 -14.85 -18.63
CA ALA A 13 -8.25 -16.04 -19.36
C ALA A 13 -8.00 -17.30 -18.53
N ASP A 14 -8.82 -18.32 -18.77
CA ASP A 14 -8.73 -19.62 -18.10
C ASP A 14 -8.72 -20.76 -19.14
N PRO A 15 -7.65 -20.88 -19.96
CA PRO A 15 -7.54 -21.92 -20.99
C PRO A 15 -7.35 -23.31 -20.37
N SER A 16 -7.56 -24.38 -21.16
CA SER A 16 -7.16 -25.74 -20.75
C SER A 16 -5.63 -25.88 -20.72
N MET A 17 -5.09 -26.86 -19.97
CA MET A 17 -3.64 -27.15 -20.00
C MET A 17 -3.16 -27.48 -21.42
N GLU A 18 -3.91 -28.26 -22.18
CA GLU A 18 -3.61 -28.56 -23.59
C GLU A 18 -3.49 -27.29 -24.45
N THR A 19 -4.33 -26.28 -24.19
CA THR A 19 -4.26 -24.99 -24.89
C THR A 19 -3.01 -24.21 -24.49
N MET A 20 -2.64 -24.24 -23.20
CA MET A 20 -1.42 -23.60 -22.71
C MET A 20 -0.16 -24.23 -23.32
N ASP A 21 -0.08 -25.56 -23.34
CA ASP A 21 1.03 -26.31 -23.94
C ASP A 21 1.15 -26.02 -25.45
N ALA A 22 0.01 -25.90 -26.13
CA ALA A 22 -0.02 -25.52 -27.54
C ALA A 22 0.51 -24.10 -27.77
N TRP A 23 0.19 -23.15 -26.88
CA TRP A 23 0.72 -21.78 -26.97
C TRP A 23 2.22 -21.72 -26.68
N GLU A 24 2.72 -22.45 -25.69
CA GLU A 24 4.17 -22.57 -25.43
C GLU A 24 4.89 -23.11 -26.67
N THR A 25 4.35 -24.17 -27.29
CA THR A 25 4.90 -24.75 -28.52
C THR A 25 4.92 -23.74 -29.68
N GLN A 26 3.85 -22.95 -29.84
CA GLN A 26 3.78 -21.93 -30.88
C GLN A 26 4.75 -20.77 -30.65
N LEU A 27 5.14 -20.51 -29.41
CA LEU A 27 6.03 -19.43 -29.00
C LEU A 27 7.44 -19.91 -28.64
N GLU A 28 7.79 -21.17 -28.95
CA GLU A 28 9.09 -21.78 -28.64
C GLU A 28 10.27 -20.96 -29.18
N GLY A 29 10.09 -20.26 -30.31
CA GLY A 29 11.12 -19.38 -30.89
C GLY A 29 11.48 -18.14 -30.05
N PHE A 30 10.76 -17.86 -28.97
CA PHE A 30 10.98 -16.73 -28.05
C PHE A 30 11.22 -17.19 -26.60
N ASP A 31 11.60 -18.46 -26.41
CA ASP A 31 11.80 -19.09 -25.10
C ASP A 31 10.60 -18.85 -24.15
N ALA A 32 9.40 -19.01 -24.70
CA ALA A 32 8.16 -18.63 -24.03
C ALA A 32 7.77 -19.59 -22.91
N LEU A 33 7.15 -19.04 -21.87
CA LEU A 33 6.54 -19.77 -20.76
C LEU A 33 5.11 -19.27 -20.55
N VAL A 34 4.15 -20.20 -20.48
CA VAL A 34 2.73 -19.92 -20.20
C VAL A 34 2.38 -20.50 -18.85
N SER A 35 2.23 -19.63 -17.86
CA SER A 35 1.91 -20.04 -16.49
C SER A 35 0.50 -19.61 -16.10
N ARG A 36 -0.14 -20.41 -15.25
CA ARG A 36 -1.42 -20.07 -14.64
C ARG A 36 -1.18 -19.29 -13.36
N VAL A 37 -1.85 -18.16 -13.20
CA VAL A 37 -1.86 -17.37 -11.96
C VAL A 37 -3.22 -17.54 -11.27
N PRO A 38 -3.29 -18.28 -10.15
CA PRO A 38 -4.55 -18.50 -9.45
C PRO A 38 -5.27 -17.18 -9.13
N GLY A 39 -6.51 -17.04 -9.59
CA GLY A 39 -7.35 -15.85 -9.36
C GLY A 39 -7.06 -14.63 -10.26
N HIS A 40 -6.05 -14.70 -11.13
CA HIS A 40 -5.68 -13.59 -12.02
C HIS A 40 -5.69 -13.97 -13.52
N GLY A 41 -5.66 -15.26 -13.83
CA GLY A 41 -5.72 -15.78 -15.20
C GLY A 41 -4.43 -16.49 -15.58
N ILE A 42 -3.75 -15.99 -16.62
CA ILE A 42 -2.50 -16.55 -17.14
C ILE A 42 -1.46 -15.47 -17.36
N ASP A 43 -0.19 -15.85 -17.20
CA ASP A 43 0.96 -15.04 -17.59
C ASP A 43 1.68 -15.73 -18.75
N VAL A 44 1.94 -14.98 -19.81
CA VAL A 44 2.79 -15.40 -20.93
C VAL A 44 4.08 -14.59 -20.89
N THR A 45 5.18 -15.26 -20.59
CA THR A 45 6.51 -14.66 -20.50
C THR A 45 7.32 -15.03 -21.73
N VAL A 46 7.93 -14.04 -22.37
CA VAL A 46 8.78 -14.20 -23.56
C VAL A 46 10.06 -13.39 -23.40
N TYR A 47 11.12 -13.83 -24.07
CA TYR A 47 12.43 -13.17 -24.04
C TYR A 47 12.67 -12.41 -25.34
N ALA A 48 13.25 -11.21 -25.22
CA ALA A 48 13.64 -10.39 -26.35
C ALA A 48 15.10 -9.95 -26.24
N PRO A 49 15.83 -9.83 -27.37
CA PRO A 49 17.24 -9.44 -27.39
C PRO A 49 17.52 -8.13 -26.64
N GLY A 50 18.55 -8.13 -25.81
CA GLY A 50 18.93 -6.97 -24.99
C GLY A 50 19.45 -5.76 -25.78
N ASP A 51 19.78 -5.92 -27.06
CA ASP A 51 20.18 -4.84 -27.96
C ASP A 51 18.99 -4.05 -28.54
N TRP A 52 17.76 -4.53 -28.32
CA TRP A 52 16.55 -3.79 -28.67
C TRP A 52 16.22 -2.73 -27.62
N SER A 53 15.55 -1.65 -28.05
CA SER A 53 14.94 -0.74 -27.09
C SER A 53 13.79 -1.44 -26.36
N VAL A 54 13.48 -1.00 -25.14
CA VAL A 54 12.34 -1.52 -24.36
C VAL A 54 11.03 -1.46 -25.16
N PHE A 55 10.86 -0.42 -25.97
CA PHE A 55 9.66 -0.25 -26.81
C PHE A 55 9.65 -1.19 -28.01
N ASP A 56 10.81 -1.45 -28.64
CA ASP A 56 10.91 -2.41 -29.75
C ASP A 56 10.68 -3.85 -29.26
N ALA A 57 11.27 -4.20 -28.10
CA ALA A 57 11.00 -5.46 -27.42
C ALA A 57 9.51 -5.65 -27.14
N LEU A 58 8.85 -4.64 -26.55
CA LEU A 58 7.41 -4.69 -26.33
C LEU A 58 6.63 -4.87 -27.64
N ALA A 59 6.88 -4.02 -28.63
CA ALA A 59 6.10 -4.01 -29.87
C ALA A 59 6.25 -5.35 -30.62
N LYS A 60 7.48 -5.87 -30.69
CA LYS A 60 7.76 -7.16 -31.33
C LYS A 60 7.13 -8.31 -30.56
N MET A 61 7.36 -8.42 -29.25
CA MET A 61 6.80 -9.50 -28.44
C MET A 61 5.27 -9.48 -28.42
N ALA A 62 4.64 -8.31 -28.35
CA ALA A 62 3.18 -8.21 -28.45
C ALA A 62 2.67 -8.69 -29.81
N GLY A 63 3.38 -8.40 -30.91
CA GLY A 63 3.04 -8.87 -32.25
C GLY A 63 3.08 -10.39 -32.41
N GLU A 64 3.88 -11.09 -31.61
CA GLU A 64 4.03 -12.55 -31.63
C GLU A 64 3.09 -13.24 -30.64
N VAL A 65 2.92 -12.68 -29.44
CA VAL A 65 2.09 -13.24 -28.38
C VAL A 65 0.59 -13.08 -28.67
N MET A 66 0.14 -11.89 -29.11
CA MET A 66 -1.30 -11.62 -29.26
C MET A 66 -2.01 -12.50 -30.30
N PRO A 67 -1.39 -12.87 -31.45
CA PRO A 67 -2.03 -13.80 -32.39
C PRO A 67 -2.13 -15.25 -31.88
N VAL A 68 -1.21 -15.66 -31.01
CA VAL A 68 -1.19 -17.01 -30.42
C VAL A 68 -2.19 -17.12 -29.28
N VAL A 69 -2.15 -16.16 -28.36
CA VAL A 69 -3.02 -16.12 -27.19
C VAL A 69 -4.40 -15.64 -27.62
N GLN A 70 -5.33 -16.57 -27.77
CA GLN A 70 -6.72 -16.32 -28.20
C GLN A 70 -7.57 -15.67 -27.09
N ALA A 71 -6.97 -14.80 -26.27
CA ALA A 71 -7.65 -14.04 -25.24
C ALA A 71 -7.96 -12.62 -25.73
N LYS A 72 -8.69 -11.87 -24.89
CA LYS A 72 -8.78 -10.41 -25.05
C LYS A 72 -7.41 -9.77 -24.87
N SER A 73 -7.33 -8.44 -25.07
CA SER A 73 -6.13 -7.67 -24.76
C SER A 73 -5.60 -7.96 -23.34
N PRO A 74 -4.28 -7.93 -23.13
CA PRO A 74 -3.69 -8.20 -21.82
C PRO A 74 -4.18 -7.18 -20.80
N ILE A 75 -4.39 -7.64 -19.57
CA ILE A 75 -4.79 -6.80 -18.43
C ILE A 75 -3.57 -6.16 -17.75
N ALA A 76 -2.38 -6.71 -17.99
CA ALA A 76 -1.11 -6.13 -17.53
C ALA A 76 0.03 -6.50 -18.47
N VAL A 77 1.06 -5.65 -18.49
CA VAL A 77 2.34 -5.90 -19.16
C VAL A 77 3.47 -5.49 -18.22
N GLN A 78 4.45 -6.38 -18.03
CA GLN A 78 5.69 -6.11 -17.32
C GLN A 78 6.88 -6.33 -18.25
N ILE A 79 7.84 -5.41 -18.21
CA ILE A 79 9.12 -5.53 -18.92
C ILE A 79 10.23 -5.22 -17.95
N ILE A 80 11.15 -6.17 -17.78
CA ILE A 80 12.33 -6.03 -16.93
C ILE A 80 13.53 -6.66 -17.61
N SER A 81 14.74 -6.29 -17.22
CA SER A 81 15.95 -6.98 -17.68
C SER A 81 16.00 -8.40 -17.10
N GLU A 82 16.58 -9.35 -17.83
CA GLU A 82 16.78 -10.73 -17.38
C GLU A 82 17.48 -10.85 -16.00
N PRO A 83 18.54 -10.07 -15.67
CA PRO A 83 19.13 -10.07 -14.33
C PRO A 83 18.13 -9.70 -13.22
N GLU A 84 17.27 -8.71 -13.46
CA GLU A 84 16.22 -8.31 -12.52
C GLU A 84 15.12 -9.37 -12.42
N HIS A 85 14.75 -10.02 -13.53
CA HIS A 85 13.82 -11.15 -13.53
C HIS A 85 14.35 -12.30 -12.69
N ARG A 86 15.62 -12.67 -12.88
CA ARG A 86 16.29 -13.71 -12.09
C ARG A 86 16.37 -13.33 -10.61
N LEU A 87 16.77 -12.09 -10.28
CA LEU A 87 16.79 -11.61 -8.90
C LEU A 87 15.42 -11.69 -8.24
N ARG A 88 14.33 -11.39 -8.96
CA ARG A 88 12.96 -11.51 -8.44
C ARG A 88 12.48 -12.95 -8.31
N ALA A 89 12.84 -13.82 -9.25
CA ALA A 89 12.53 -15.25 -9.19
C ALA A 89 13.28 -15.95 -8.04
N GLU A 90 14.51 -15.52 -7.76
CA GLU A 90 15.35 -16.01 -6.66
C GLU A 90 15.02 -15.34 -5.32
N ALA A 91 14.32 -14.20 -5.33
CA ALA A 91 13.90 -13.54 -4.10
C ALA A 91 13.05 -14.52 -3.29
N PHE A 92 13.33 -14.62 -1.99
CA PHE A 92 12.57 -15.46 -1.08
C PHE A 92 11.08 -15.07 -1.16
N THR A 93 10.29 -15.89 -1.85
CA THR A 93 8.83 -15.74 -1.96
C THR A 93 8.13 -16.15 -0.67
N THR A 94 8.84 -16.83 0.23
CA THR A 94 8.35 -17.12 1.58
C THR A 94 8.16 -15.82 2.34
N PRO A 95 6.92 -15.45 2.71
CA PRO A 95 6.70 -14.26 3.51
C PRO A 95 7.40 -14.44 4.86
N GLU A 96 7.94 -13.34 5.40
CA GLU A 96 8.42 -13.33 6.77
C GLU A 96 7.24 -13.67 7.69
N LEU A 97 7.36 -14.73 8.49
CA LEU A 97 6.28 -15.21 9.33
C LEU A 97 6.34 -14.59 10.71
N MET A 98 5.17 -14.23 11.25
CA MET A 98 5.03 -13.66 12.57
C MET A 98 3.94 -14.40 13.36
N SER A 99 4.24 -14.79 14.60
CA SER A 99 3.29 -15.34 15.56
C SER A 99 2.52 -14.23 16.26
N ALA A 100 1.43 -14.56 16.96
CA ALA A 100 0.68 -13.59 17.77
C ALA A 100 1.54 -12.92 18.86
N ALA A 101 2.61 -13.59 19.32
CA ALA A 101 3.58 -13.02 20.26
C ALA A 101 4.42 -11.92 19.62
N GLU A 102 5.00 -12.21 18.46
CA GLU A 102 5.83 -11.25 17.72
C GLU A 102 4.99 -10.08 17.21
N ILE A 103 3.74 -10.31 16.79
CA ILE A 103 2.80 -9.21 16.46
C ILE A 103 2.54 -8.33 17.67
N ALA A 104 2.42 -8.92 18.87
CA ALA A 104 2.18 -8.15 20.08
C ALA A 104 3.37 -7.22 20.39
N ASP A 105 4.59 -7.74 20.26
CA ASP A 105 5.82 -6.98 20.46
C ASP A 105 5.99 -5.90 19.38
N GLU A 106 5.82 -6.25 18.09
CA GLU A 106 5.88 -5.35 16.93
C GLU A 106 4.85 -4.20 17.07
N LEU A 107 3.62 -4.53 17.47
CA LEU A 107 2.56 -3.55 17.64
C LEU A 107 2.57 -2.85 19.01
N GLY A 108 3.48 -3.19 19.92
CA GLY A 108 3.49 -2.65 21.29
C GLY A 108 2.17 -2.85 22.04
N VAL A 109 1.49 -3.98 21.83
CA VAL A 109 0.22 -4.33 22.49
C VAL A 109 0.32 -5.67 23.20
N SER A 110 -0.71 -6.05 23.96
CA SER A 110 -0.77 -7.39 24.55
C SER A 110 -1.15 -8.46 23.51
N ARG A 111 -0.74 -9.71 23.72
CA ARG A 111 -1.20 -10.86 22.90
C ARG A 111 -2.72 -10.98 22.83
N GLN A 112 -3.43 -10.65 23.90
CA GLN A 112 -4.89 -10.63 23.91
C GLN A 112 -5.45 -9.56 22.97
N ARG A 113 -4.78 -8.40 22.88
CA ARG A 113 -5.18 -7.35 21.94
C ARG A 113 -4.98 -7.82 20.49
N VAL A 114 -3.93 -8.57 20.18
CA VAL A 114 -3.74 -9.19 18.86
C VAL A 114 -4.91 -10.13 18.53
N HIS A 115 -5.35 -10.95 19.49
CA HIS A 115 -6.50 -11.82 19.29
C HIS A 115 -7.80 -11.03 18.99
N GLN A 116 -8.02 -9.89 19.66
CA GLN A 116 -9.14 -9.00 19.35
C GLN A 116 -9.02 -8.33 17.98
N LEU A 117 -7.80 -7.99 17.54
CA LEU A 117 -7.55 -7.38 16.24
C LEU A 117 -7.89 -8.32 15.08
N ARG A 118 -7.83 -9.64 15.27
CA ARG A 118 -8.26 -10.63 14.26
C ARG A 118 -9.69 -10.39 13.77
N SER A 119 -10.57 -9.81 14.59
CA SER A 119 -11.95 -9.49 14.23
C SER A 119 -12.12 -8.08 13.68
N THR A 120 -11.06 -7.29 13.58
CA THR A 120 -11.09 -5.91 13.07
C THR A 120 -10.93 -5.91 11.55
N ALA A 121 -11.79 -5.18 10.85
CA ALA A 121 -11.66 -5.01 9.41
C ALA A 121 -10.26 -4.45 9.05
N GLY A 122 -9.59 -5.08 8.09
CA GLY A 122 -8.25 -4.69 7.64
C GLY A 122 -7.10 -5.38 8.37
N PHE A 123 -7.32 -6.02 9.53
CA PHE A 123 -6.27 -6.86 10.11
C PHE A 123 -6.04 -8.10 9.24
N PRO A 124 -4.78 -8.49 8.97
CA PRO A 124 -4.51 -9.61 8.08
C PRO A 124 -5.08 -10.92 8.59
N ALA A 125 -5.64 -11.73 7.68
CA ALA A 125 -5.94 -13.12 7.96
C ALA A 125 -4.62 -13.87 8.22
N PRO A 126 -4.60 -14.87 9.12
CA PRO A 126 -3.42 -15.72 9.28
C PRO A 126 -3.18 -16.51 8.00
N LEU A 127 -1.91 -16.73 7.67
CA LEU A 127 -1.50 -17.62 6.58
C LEU A 127 -1.80 -19.08 6.92
N ALA A 128 -1.74 -19.46 8.20
CA ALA A 128 -2.16 -20.76 8.70
C ALA A 128 -2.50 -20.71 10.21
N ASP A 129 -3.44 -21.55 10.63
CA ASP A 129 -3.68 -21.86 12.04
C ASP A 129 -2.97 -23.19 12.38
N LEU A 130 -1.80 -23.13 13.04
CA LEU A 130 -1.01 -24.31 13.44
C LEU A 130 -1.39 -24.76 14.85
N ARG A 131 -0.95 -25.97 15.26
CA ARG A 131 -1.14 -26.47 16.64
C ARG A 131 -0.56 -25.52 17.72
N GLY A 132 0.51 -24.79 17.39
CA GLY A 132 1.16 -23.83 18.29
C GLY A 132 0.54 -22.43 18.28
N GLY A 133 -0.43 -22.16 17.40
CA GLY A 133 -1.00 -20.84 17.19
C GLY A 133 -1.00 -20.43 15.72
N ALA A 134 -1.73 -19.36 15.44
CA ALA A 134 -1.80 -18.78 14.10
C ALA A 134 -0.47 -18.09 13.71
N VAL A 135 -0.16 -18.14 12.42
CA VAL A 135 1.00 -17.47 11.80
C VAL A 135 0.50 -16.48 10.74
N TRP A 136 1.14 -15.31 10.68
CA TRP A 136 0.80 -14.22 9.75
C TRP A 136 1.98 -13.83 8.88
N ASP A 137 1.68 -13.20 7.75
CA ASP A 137 2.67 -12.44 6.98
C ASP A 137 3.05 -11.16 7.74
N ALA A 138 4.31 -11.06 8.16
CA ALA A 138 4.84 -9.89 8.85
C ALA A 138 4.70 -8.61 8.02
N ALA A 139 4.85 -8.69 6.69
CA ALA A 139 4.68 -7.54 5.81
C ALA A 139 3.22 -7.06 5.81
N ALA A 140 2.26 -7.99 5.81
CA ALA A 140 0.84 -7.64 5.93
C ALA A 140 0.53 -7.01 7.29
N VAL A 141 1.10 -7.52 8.39
CA VAL A 141 0.94 -6.94 9.74
C VAL A 141 1.54 -5.54 9.81
N ARG A 142 2.73 -5.32 9.23
CA ARG A 142 3.36 -4.00 9.18
C ARG A 142 2.55 -3.01 8.34
N ARG A 143 2.06 -3.42 7.16
CA ARG A 143 1.11 -2.61 6.36
C ARG A 143 -0.16 -2.28 7.13
N PHE A 144 -0.68 -3.22 7.91
CA PHE A 144 -1.79 -2.94 8.81
C PHE A 144 -1.36 -1.92 9.88
N ALA A 145 -0.21 -2.11 10.54
CA ALA A 145 0.32 -1.20 11.54
C ALA A 145 0.49 0.23 11.02
N GLU A 146 0.92 0.37 9.75
CA GLU A 146 1.07 1.65 9.05
C GLU A 146 -0.26 2.39 8.87
N THR A 147 -1.36 1.66 8.71
CA THR A 147 -2.71 2.19 8.48
C THR A 147 -3.61 2.14 9.72
N TRP A 148 -3.16 1.47 10.78
CA TRP A 148 -3.95 1.21 11.99
C TRP A 148 -3.79 2.31 13.03
N GLU A 149 -4.81 3.15 13.17
CA GLU A 149 -4.90 4.14 14.24
C GLU A 149 -5.09 3.46 15.62
N ARG A 150 -4.06 3.53 16.47
CA ARG A 150 -4.14 3.08 17.87
C ARG A 150 -4.92 4.10 18.68
N LYS A 151 -6.12 3.76 19.15
CA LYS A 151 -6.74 4.48 20.27
C LYS A 151 -5.84 4.30 21.50
N PRO A 152 -5.28 5.36 22.13
CA PRO A 152 -4.44 5.21 23.31
C PRO A 152 -5.28 4.63 24.45
N GLY A 153 -5.09 3.34 24.72
CA GLY A 153 -5.58 2.70 25.94
C GLY A 153 -4.68 3.11 27.10
N ARG A 154 -5.29 3.51 28.21
CA ARG A 154 -4.66 3.96 29.45
C ARG A 154 -3.37 3.18 29.78
N PRO A 155 -2.23 3.83 30.05
CA PRO A 155 -1.01 3.14 30.43
C PRO A 155 -1.27 2.27 31.66
N HIS A 156 -1.00 0.98 31.56
CA HIS A 156 -0.87 0.10 32.72
C HIS A 156 0.36 0.57 33.52
N THR A 157 0.16 1.55 34.39
CA THR A 157 1.18 2.08 35.29
C THR A 157 1.34 1.10 36.44
N GLY A 158 2.26 0.14 36.26
CA GLY A 158 2.83 -0.61 37.35
C GLY A 158 3.91 0.22 38.04
N THR A 159 3.70 0.46 39.33
CA THR A 159 4.74 0.72 40.34
C THR A 159 5.23 2.16 40.52
N ALA A 160 4.48 2.98 41.28
CA ALA A 160 5.06 3.92 42.24
C ALA A 160 4.02 4.43 43.26
N LYS A 161 4.12 3.89 44.47
CA LYS A 161 3.81 4.46 45.80
C LYS A 161 3.23 5.91 45.88
N PHE A 162 2.13 5.98 46.67
CA PHE A 162 1.61 7.08 47.51
C PHE A 162 0.39 7.90 47.03
N ALA A 163 -0.67 7.73 47.83
CA ALA A 163 -1.66 8.69 48.33
C ALA A 163 -2.77 9.20 47.40
N TYR A 164 -4.00 8.78 47.73
CA TYR A 164 -5.31 9.26 47.29
C TYR A 164 -5.48 10.78 47.49
N SER A 165 -6.06 11.46 46.49
CA SER A 165 -7.34 12.18 46.68
C SER A 165 -7.98 12.52 45.33
N TRP A 166 -9.29 12.28 45.24
CA TRP A 166 -10.12 12.43 44.06
C TRP A 166 -10.64 13.86 43.91
N ALA A 167 -10.64 14.36 42.68
CA ALA A 167 -11.63 15.32 42.21
C ALA A 167 -11.95 15.01 40.74
N VAL A 168 -13.06 14.30 40.52
CA VAL A 168 -13.68 14.15 39.20
C VAL A 168 -14.54 15.40 38.98
N GLY A 169 -14.09 16.28 38.09
CA GLY A 169 -14.87 17.37 37.50
C GLY A 169 -15.39 16.97 36.11
N PRO A 170 -16.58 17.43 35.70
CA PRO A 170 -17.36 16.81 34.63
C PRO A 170 -17.03 17.32 33.23
N ALA A 171 -17.44 16.53 32.23
CA ALA A 171 -17.64 16.81 30.81
C ALA A 171 -17.24 18.23 30.31
N VAL A 172 -16.17 18.30 29.52
CA VAL A 172 -15.84 19.50 28.73
C VAL A 172 -16.87 19.62 27.61
N GLY A 173 -17.74 20.60 27.76
CA GLY A 173 -18.73 20.99 26.78
C GLY A 173 -18.11 21.53 25.50
N ARG A 174 -18.90 21.44 24.42
CA ARG A 174 -18.69 22.16 23.15
C ARG A 174 -18.51 23.65 23.46
N SER A 175 -17.28 24.12 23.53
CA SER A 175 -17.02 25.56 23.52
C SER A 175 -17.23 26.03 22.09
N GLY A 176 -18.11 27.02 21.89
CA GLY A 176 -18.39 27.65 20.58
C GLY A 176 -17.23 28.50 20.06
N LYS A 177 -15.99 28.03 20.25
CA LYS A 177 -14.78 28.61 19.70
C LYS A 177 -14.40 27.76 18.48
N ALA A 178 -14.07 28.41 17.37
CA ALA A 178 -13.66 27.70 16.15
C ALA A 178 -12.51 26.75 16.49
N PRO A 179 -12.56 25.48 16.05
CA PRO A 179 -11.52 24.50 16.35
C PRO A 179 -10.18 25.02 15.83
N ASN A 180 -9.18 25.11 16.70
CA ASN A 180 -7.82 25.54 16.36
C ASN A 180 -7.04 24.36 15.77
N VAL A 181 -7.48 23.96 14.58
CA VAL A 181 -6.82 22.97 13.72
C VAL A 181 -5.91 23.73 12.74
N ARG A 182 -4.65 23.30 12.66
CA ARG A 182 -3.67 23.83 11.72
C ARG A 182 -2.93 22.67 11.09
N TRP A 183 -2.57 22.78 9.82
CA TRP A 183 -1.95 21.69 9.07
C TRP A 183 -0.51 21.99 8.70
N ARG A 184 0.30 20.94 8.62
CA ARG A 184 1.62 20.94 8.00
C ARG A 184 1.78 19.67 7.18
N VAL A 185 2.27 19.78 5.96
CA VAL A 185 2.71 18.61 5.19
C VAL A 185 4.21 18.45 5.39
N GLU A 186 4.63 17.30 5.91
CA GLU A 186 6.02 16.89 5.98
C GLU A 186 6.31 15.95 4.79
N ASN A 187 7.54 15.96 4.29
CA ASN A 187 7.92 15.15 3.14
C ASN A 187 9.19 14.33 3.48
N PRO A 188 9.05 13.20 4.19
CA PRO A 188 10.19 12.39 4.61
C PRO A 188 10.91 11.66 3.47
N ASP A 189 10.26 11.47 2.31
CA ASP A 189 10.81 10.73 1.16
C ASP A 189 10.10 11.16 -0.12
N LYS A 190 10.74 11.04 -1.30
CA LYS A 190 10.30 11.64 -2.58
C LYS A 190 8.82 11.49 -2.94
N ILE A 191 8.18 10.40 -2.52
CA ILE A 191 6.76 10.10 -2.80
C ILE A 191 5.88 10.06 -1.54
N ARG A 192 6.46 10.12 -0.33
CA ARG A 192 5.73 10.00 0.94
C ARG A 192 5.56 11.36 1.59
N PHE A 193 4.33 11.68 1.92
CA PHE A 193 3.94 12.93 2.56
C PHE A 193 3.21 12.63 3.86
N VAL A 194 3.38 13.46 4.88
CA VAL A 194 2.67 13.33 6.16
C VAL A 194 1.84 14.57 6.40
N LEU A 195 0.52 14.46 6.36
CA LEU A 195 -0.39 15.55 6.74
C LEU A 195 -0.53 15.55 8.26
N ARG A 196 0.13 16.49 8.93
CA ARG A 196 0.16 16.62 10.39
C ARG A 196 -0.77 17.72 10.89
N ASN A 197 -1.60 17.41 11.88
CA ASN A 197 -2.33 18.40 12.65
C ASN A 197 -1.38 19.02 13.68
N ILE A 198 -0.99 20.27 13.46
CA ILE A 198 -0.15 21.09 14.34
C ILE A 198 -0.99 22.07 15.20
N GLY A 199 -2.32 21.90 15.18
CA GLY A 199 -3.26 22.58 16.07
C GLY A 199 -3.32 21.95 17.47
N ASP A 200 -4.16 22.49 18.34
CA ASP A 200 -4.45 21.97 19.69
C ASP A 200 -5.84 21.32 19.81
N ASP A 201 -6.65 21.38 18.74
CA ASP A 201 -7.93 20.71 18.62
C ASP A 201 -7.91 19.48 17.70
N ILE A 202 -8.83 18.55 17.94
CA ILE A 202 -9.04 17.35 17.10
C ILE A 202 -9.72 17.77 15.79
N ALA A 203 -9.15 17.36 14.66
CA ALA A 203 -9.77 17.52 13.36
C ALA A 203 -10.61 16.28 13.03
N GLU A 204 -11.93 16.43 12.95
CA GLU A 204 -12.85 15.35 12.56
C GLU A 204 -13.22 15.47 11.07
N ASP A 205 -13.67 14.40 10.42
CA ASP A 205 -14.06 14.37 9.00
C ASP A 205 -13.04 15.01 8.02
N VAL A 206 -11.75 14.76 8.25
CA VAL A 206 -10.67 15.26 7.42
C VAL A 206 -10.73 14.64 6.03
N GLU A 207 -10.68 15.48 5.01
CA GLU A 207 -10.73 15.11 3.59
C GLU A 207 -9.74 15.94 2.78
N ILE A 208 -9.23 15.37 1.68
CA ILE A 208 -8.44 16.11 0.67
C ILE A 208 -9.23 16.18 -0.64
N ASP A 209 -9.21 17.35 -1.29
CA ASP A 209 -9.78 17.54 -2.61
C ASP A 209 -8.91 16.85 -3.69
N LEU A 210 -9.26 15.61 -4.01
CA LEU A 210 -8.57 14.83 -5.04
C LEU A 210 -8.83 15.34 -6.46
N SER A 211 -9.87 16.15 -6.68
CA SER A 211 -10.15 16.70 -8.02
C SER A 211 -9.09 17.69 -8.51
N ARG A 212 -8.25 18.18 -7.59
CA ARG A 212 -7.15 19.13 -7.84
C ARG A 212 -5.77 18.47 -7.86
N ILE A 213 -5.71 17.14 -7.75
CA ILE A 213 -4.47 16.39 -7.68
C ILE A 213 -4.35 15.50 -8.91
N ASP A 214 -3.49 15.92 -9.85
CA ASP A 214 -3.13 15.09 -11.01
C ASP A 214 -1.93 14.20 -10.67
N ALA A 215 -2.13 13.31 -9.69
CA ALA A 215 -1.13 12.39 -9.19
C ALA A 215 -1.78 11.07 -8.79
N ILE A 216 -1.02 9.98 -8.86
CA ILE A 216 -1.45 8.71 -8.28
C ILE A 216 -1.34 8.85 -6.77
N THR A 217 -2.49 8.84 -6.09
CA THR A 217 -2.56 8.96 -4.62
C THR A 217 -2.80 7.61 -3.94
N ARG A 218 -2.16 7.38 -2.79
CA ARG A 218 -2.54 6.29 -1.86
C ARG A 218 -2.63 6.82 -0.43
N ASN A 219 -3.53 6.24 0.37
CA ASN A 219 -3.75 6.56 1.79
C ASN A 219 -4.11 8.02 2.11
N VAL A 220 -4.75 8.72 1.17
CA VAL A 220 -5.31 10.06 1.41
C VAL A 220 -6.48 10.00 2.41
N PRO A 221 -6.66 11.02 3.29
CA PRO A 221 -7.72 11.02 4.27
C PRO A 221 -9.09 11.10 3.60
N LYS A 222 -10.02 10.28 4.10
CA LYS A 222 -11.41 10.19 3.64
C LYS A 222 -12.30 10.10 4.88
N LYS A 223 -12.74 11.26 5.38
CA LYS A 223 -13.48 11.39 6.65
C LYS A 223 -12.71 10.83 7.84
N THR A 224 -11.43 11.16 7.90
CA THR A 224 -10.50 10.67 8.93
C THR A 224 -10.50 11.62 10.13
N VAL A 225 -10.22 11.12 11.34
CA VAL A 225 -10.04 11.97 12.53
C VAL A 225 -8.56 12.09 12.83
N ILE A 226 -7.99 13.30 12.85
CA ILE A 226 -6.56 13.54 13.12
C ILE A 226 -6.41 14.41 14.37
N ARG A 227 -5.80 13.84 15.42
CA ARG A 227 -5.61 14.51 16.72
C ARG A 227 -4.46 15.52 16.69
N PRO A 228 -4.38 16.45 17.66
CA PRO A 228 -3.23 17.31 17.84
C PRO A 228 -1.90 16.53 17.87
N GLY A 229 -0.96 16.92 17.02
CA GLY A 229 0.35 16.28 16.84
C GLY A 229 0.37 15.04 15.94
N GLU A 230 -0.79 14.45 15.62
CA GLU A 230 -0.91 13.28 14.76
C GLU A 230 -0.67 13.64 13.29
N GLY A 231 -0.06 12.71 12.55
CA GLY A 231 0.20 12.88 11.12
C GLY A 231 -0.20 11.64 10.33
N LEU A 232 -0.89 11.86 9.21
CA LEU A 232 -1.33 10.82 8.30
C LEU A 232 -0.34 10.68 7.13
N ASN A 233 0.25 9.49 6.97
CA ASN A 233 1.11 9.16 5.83
C ASN A 233 0.28 9.00 4.56
N MET A 234 0.72 9.63 3.48
CA MET A 234 0.09 9.57 2.17
C MET A 234 1.18 9.38 1.13
N VAL A 235 0.84 8.70 0.03
CA VAL A 235 1.72 8.61 -1.13
C VAL A 235 1.13 9.48 -2.24
N LEU A 236 1.97 10.34 -2.81
CA LEU A 236 1.64 11.12 -4.01
C LEU A 236 2.75 10.88 -5.03
N ILE A 237 2.37 10.30 -6.17
CA ILE A 237 3.29 10.04 -7.28
C ILE A 237 2.83 10.89 -8.45
N ALA A 238 3.68 11.86 -8.84
CA ALA A 238 3.51 12.63 -10.06
C ALA A 238 3.28 11.67 -11.23
N ALA A 239 2.26 11.94 -12.02
CA ALA A 239 1.90 11.07 -13.11
C ALA A 239 1.61 11.90 -14.36
N TRP A 240 1.76 11.26 -15.52
CA TRP A 240 1.56 11.90 -16.83
C TRP A 240 2.44 13.14 -17.08
N GLY A 241 3.62 13.24 -16.43
CA GLY A 241 4.55 14.35 -16.59
C GLY A 241 4.13 15.64 -15.87
N HIS A 242 3.00 15.65 -15.17
CA HIS A 242 2.60 16.77 -14.34
C HIS A 242 3.37 16.76 -13.02
N PRO A 243 3.93 17.91 -12.58
CA PRO A 243 4.59 18.00 -11.28
C PRO A 243 3.57 17.77 -10.15
N LEU A 244 4.03 17.31 -9.00
CA LEU A 244 3.19 17.31 -7.79
C LEU A 244 2.65 18.72 -7.51
N PRO A 245 1.41 18.84 -7.02
CA PRO A 245 0.85 20.14 -6.69
C PRO A 245 1.69 20.79 -5.58
N ASN A 246 1.80 22.12 -5.59
CA ASN A 246 2.54 22.87 -4.55
C ASN A 246 1.73 23.06 -3.25
N GLN A 247 0.48 22.61 -3.23
CA GLN A 247 -0.42 22.70 -2.08
C GLN A 247 -1.48 21.59 -2.16
N LEU A 248 -1.96 21.14 -1.00
CA LEU A 248 -3.11 20.27 -0.86
C LEU A 248 -4.27 21.06 -0.28
N TYR A 249 -5.48 20.81 -0.78
CA TYR A 249 -6.69 21.41 -0.24
C TYR A 249 -7.33 20.44 0.74
N VAL A 250 -7.38 20.83 2.02
CA VAL A 250 -7.84 19.99 3.15
C VAL A 250 -9.08 20.60 3.77
N ARG A 251 -10.06 19.78 4.13
CA ARG A 251 -11.29 20.18 4.83
C ARG A 251 -11.51 19.27 6.04
N TRP A 252 -12.20 19.75 7.07
CA TRP A 252 -12.56 19.00 8.28
C TRP A 252 -13.87 19.54 8.88
N ALA A 253 -14.48 18.81 9.81
CA ALA A 253 -15.69 19.23 10.50
C ALA A 253 -15.49 20.57 11.24
N GLY A 254 -16.37 21.55 10.99
CA GLY A 254 -16.25 22.90 11.52
C GLY A 254 -15.47 23.87 10.62
N GLN A 255 -14.89 23.38 9.53
CA GLN A 255 -14.26 24.18 8.48
C GLN A 255 -14.93 23.87 7.14
N ASP A 256 -15.92 24.68 6.74
CA ASP A 256 -16.69 24.44 5.52
C ASP A 256 -15.88 24.71 4.23
N GLU A 257 -14.93 25.64 4.29
CA GLU A 257 -14.06 26.01 3.17
C GLU A 257 -12.77 25.16 3.13
N TRP A 258 -12.34 24.80 1.92
CA TRP A 258 -11.06 24.12 1.70
C TRP A 258 -9.88 24.99 2.14
N ALA A 259 -9.11 24.53 3.11
CA ALA A 259 -7.87 25.17 3.52
C ALA A 259 -6.72 24.70 2.63
N ALA A 260 -5.99 25.65 2.05
CA ALA A 260 -4.77 25.36 1.29
C ALA A 260 -3.60 25.10 2.25
N VAL A 261 -2.99 23.93 2.15
CA VAL A 261 -1.84 23.49 2.94
C VAL A 261 -0.64 23.34 2.01
N PRO A 262 0.44 24.12 2.18
CA PRO A 262 1.62 24.03 1.31
C PRO A 262 2.21 22.61 1.29
N LEU A 263 2.52 22.13 0.09
CA LEU A 263 3.24 20.88 -0.16
C LEU A 263 4.63 21.24 -0.68
N HIS A 264 5.64 21.07 0.17
CA HIS A 264 7.02 21.27 -0.23
C HIS A 264 7.59 19.95 -0.75
N PRO A 265 8.05 19.89 -2.02
CA PRO A 265 8.79 18.73 -2.49
C PRO A 265 10.09 18.57 -1.68
N ALA A 266 10.47 17.32 -1.42
CA ALA A 266 11.73 17.00 -0.76
C ALA A 266 12.89 17.53 -1.62
N HIS A 267 13.85 18.17 -0.97
CA HIS A 267 15.10 18.60 -1.59
C HIS A 267 15.96 17.40 -1.98
#